data_AF-A0A183ADS2-F1
#
_entry.id   AF-A0A183ADS2-F1
#
_cell.length_a   1.000
_cell.length_b   1.000
_cell.length_c   1.000
_cell.angle_alpha   90.00
_cell.angle_beta   90.00
_cell.angle_gamma   90.00
#
_symmetry.space_group_name_H-M   'P 1'
#
loop_
_entity.id
_entity.type
_entity.pdbx_description
1 polymer ?
#
loop_
_entity_poly.entity_id
_entity_poly.type
_entity_poly.pdbx_seq_one_letter_code
_entity_poly.pdbx_strand_id
1 'polypeptide(L)'
;LSHKGVIGAIVGSADGIAIRSSMENNSTVQYCGLIQQLTAKARSALRDLDPTNDLTFLRIRSKKNEIMVAPDLLVEKPHSLIR
;
A
#
# COMPACT_ATOMS: atom_id res chain seq x y z
N LEU A 1 -14.81 1.74 -1.53
CA LEU A 1 -15.32 2.24 -0.23
C LEU A 1 -16.57 1.52 0.27
N SER A 2 -17.21 0.65 -0.54
CA SER A 2 -18.48 -0.01 -0.19
C SER A 2 -18.36 -1.18 0.83
N HIS A 3 -17.18 -1.40 1.43
CA HIS A 3 -16.97 -2.45 2.41
C HIS A 3 -17.08 -1.92 3.84
N LYS A 4 -17.86 -2.61 4.67
CA LYS A 4 -18.02 -2.30 6.10
C LYS A 4 -16.66 -2.32 6.81
N GLY A 5 -16.30 -1.20 7.43
CA GLY A 5 -15.04 -1.04 8.17
C GLY A 5 -13.94 -0.27 7.42
N VAL A 6 -14.13 0.05 6.14
CA VAL A 6 -13.18 0.90 5.41
C VAL A 6 -13.41 2.37 5.78
N ILE A 7 -12.42 2.98 6.44
CA ILE A 7 -12.46 4.40 6.84
C ILE A 7 -12.12 5.30 5.65
N GLY A 8 -11.19 4.87 4.78
CA GLY A 8 -10.81 5.61 3.59
C GLY A 8 -9.84 4.85 2.71
N ALA A 9 -9.60 5.38 1.52
CA ALA A 9 -8.64 4.87 0.56
C ALA A 9 -7.78 6.01 0.01
N ILE A 10 -6.48 5.75 -0.16
CA ILE A 10 -5.49 6.69 -0.67
C ILE A 10 -4.75 6.00 -1.83
N VAL A 11 -4.59 6.72 -2.93
CA VAL A 11 -3.75 6.36 -4.07
C VAL A 11 -2.67 7.44 -4.17
N GLY A 12 -1.41 7.04 -4.06
CA GLY A 12 -0.26 7.94 -4.10
C GLY A 12 0.83 7.48 -5.07
N SER A 13 1.68 8.42 -5.48
CA SER A 13 2.91 8.16 -6.22
C SER A 13 3.96 7.48 -5.33
N ALA A 14 4.94 6.84 -5.95
CA ALA A 14 6.15 6.34 -5.28
C ALA A 14 6.94 7.43 -4.54
N ASP A 15 6.71 8.70 -4.87
CA ASP A 15 7.32 9.85 -4.20
C ASP A 15 6.61 10.23 -2.89
N GLY A 16 5.54 9.51 -2.51
CA GLY A 16 4.73 9.85 -1.32
C GLY A 16 3.77 11.02 -1.53
N ILE A 17 3.44 11.31 -2.80
CA ILE A 17 2.48 12.36 -3.18
C ILE A 17 1.11 11.72 -3.38
N ALA A 18 0.09 12.21 -2.68
CA ALA A 18 -1.27 11.72 -2.83
C ALA A 18 -1.89 12.20 -4.16
N ILE A 19 -2.37 11.26 -4.98
CA ILE A 19 -3.03 11.52 -6.27
C ILE A 19 -4.54 11.55 -6.09
N ARG A 20 -5.09 10.57 -5.34
CA ARG A 20 -6.52 10.49 -5.01
C ARG A 20 -6.67 10.03 -3.57
N SER A 21 -7.63 10.61 -2.86
CA SER A 21 -7.97 10.20 -1.50
C SER A 21 -9.46 10.38 -1.25
N SER A 22 -10.02 9.51 -0.43
CA SER A 22 -11.36 9.67 0.14
C SER A 22 -11.33 10.24 1.56
N MET A 23 -10.16 10.64 2.05
CA MET A 23 -9.93 11.17 3.40
C MET A 23 -9.58 12.66 3.33
N GLU A 24 -9.57 13.32 4.48
CA GLU A 24 -9.13 14.71 4.60
C GLU A 24 -7.69 14.90 4.10
N ASN A 25 -7.42 16.01 3.42
CA ASN A 25 -6.14 16.26 2.76
C ASN A 25 -4.96 16.24 3.75
N ASN A 26 -5.10 16.85 4.93
CA ASN A 26 -4.01 16.90 5.91
C ASN A 26 -3.60 15.50 6.38
N SER A 27 -4.58 14.67 6.75
CA SER A 27 -4.32 13.28 7.13
C SER A 27 -3.77 12.47 5.95
N THR A 28 -4.30 12.68 4.75
CA THR A 28 -3.86 11.98 3.54
C THR A 28 -2.37 12.19 3.28
N VAL A 29 -1.89 13.44 3.32
CA VAL A 29 -0.48 13.77 3.07
C VAL A 29 0.41 13.13 4.13
N GLN A 30 0.03 13.20 5.41
CA GLN A 30 0.77 12.56 6.49
C GLN A 30 0.85 11.05 6.34
N TYR A 31 -0.29 10.39 6.08
CA TYR A 31 -0.32 8.94 5.87
C TYR A 31 0.52 8.53 4.66
N CYS A 32 0.42 9.25 3.53
CA CYS A 32 1.17 8.93 2.32
C CYS A 32 2.68 9.00 2.57
N GLY A 33 3.18 10.08 3.18
CA GLY A 33 4.61 10.23 3.46
C GLY A 33 5.16 9.20 4.45
N LEU A 34 4.43 8.89 5.52
CA LEU A 34 4.85 7.92 6.53
C LEU A 34 4.81 6.47 6.01
N ILE A 35 3.73 6.11 5.32
CA ILE A 35 3.56 4.76 4.77
C ILE A 35 4.56 4.49 3.65
N GLN A 36 4.89 5.49 2.83
CA GLN A 36 5.91 5.34 1.79
C GLN A 36 7.27 4.99 2.39
N GLN A 37 7.69 5.70 3.43
CA GLN A 37 8.95 5.42 4.12
C GLN A 37 8.95 4.04 4.78
N LEU A 38 7.85 3.65 5.43
CA LEU A 38 7.71 2.33 6.04
C LEU A 38 7.78 1.22 5.00
N THR A 39 7.12 1.40 3.86
CA THR A 39 7.08 0.44 2.76
C THR A 39 8.45 0.25 2.13
N ALA A 40 9.20 1.35 1.93
CA ALA A 40 10.58 1.29 1.46
C ALA A 40 11.48 0.49 2.42
N LYS A 41 11.41 0.77 3.73
CA LYS A 41 12.16 0.04 4.76
C LYS A 41 11.79 -1.44 4.81
N ALA A 42 10.49 -1.77 4.73
CA ALA A 42 10.01 -3.15 4.74
C ALA A 42 10.51 -3.91 3.49
N ARG A 43 10.48 -3.29 2.31
CA ARG A 43 11.02 -3.87 1.08
C ARG A 43 12.53 -4.10 1.18
N SER A 44 13.29 -3.14 1.71
CA SER A 44 14.73 -3.32 1.93
C SER A 44 15.02 -4.48 2.88
N ALA A 45 14.35 -4.54 4.03
CA ALA A 45 14.55 -5.63 5.00
C ALA A 45 14.19 -7.02 4.42
N LEU A 46 13.20 -7.09 3.52
CA LEU A 46 12.84 -8.33 2.84
C LEU A 46 13.93 -8.76 1.85
N ARG A 47 14.49 -7.80 1.09
CA ARG A 47 15.58 -8.05 0.13
C ARG A 47 16.90 -8.40 0.80
N ASP A 48 17.14 -7.86 1.99
CA ASP A 48 18.30 -8.22 2.81
C ASP A 48 18.22 -9.68 3.31
N LEU A 49 17.00 -10.20 3.54
CA LEU A 49 16.75 -11.59 3.92
C LEU A 49 16.81 -12.53 2.72
N ASP A 50 16.11 -12.19 1.64
CA ASP A 50 16.10 -12.92 0.39
C ASP A 50 15.97 -11.94 -0.78
N PRO A 51 17.03 -11.75 -1.60
CA PRO A 51 17.01 -10.80 -2.70
C PRO A 51 16.04 -11.17 -3.82
N THR A 52 15.51 -12.41 -3.83
CA THR A 52 14.51 -12.86 -4.81
C THR A 52 13.08 -12.56 -4.38
N ASN A 53 12.86 -12.14 -3.12
CA ASN A 53 11.54 -11.86 -2.60
C ASN A 53 11.21 -10.36 -2.66
N ASP A 54 10.07 -10.04 -3.27
CA ASP A 54 9.55 -8.68 -3.36
C ASP A 54 8.29 -8.48 -2.51
N LEU A 55 8.19 -7.28 -1.93
CA LEU A 55 7.04 -6.90 -1.11
C LEU A 55 5.81 -6.69 -2.01
N THR A 56 4.85 -7.60 -1.91
CA THR A 56 3.57 -7.56 -2.67
C THR A 56 2.45 -6.88 -1.90
N PHE A 57 2.40 -7.09 -0.58
CA PHE A 57 1.34 -6.58 0.26
C PHE A 57 1.82 -6.37 1.70
N LEU A 58 1.43 -5.25 2.30
CA LEU A 58 1.76 -4.90 3.68
C LEU A 58 0.46 -4.60 4.46
N ARG A 59 0.23 -5.38 5.52
CA ARG A 59 -0.93 -5.21 6.42
C ARG A 59 -0.45 -4.85 7.81
N ILE A 60 -0.77 -3.64 8.26
CA ILE A 60 -0.40 -3.11 9.57
C ILE A 60 -1.67 -2.99 10.40
N ARG A 61 -1.77 -3.78 11.47
CA ARG A 61 -2.91 -3.73 12.39
C ARG A 61 -2.51 -3.08 13.69
N SER A 62 -3.25 -2.05 14.09
CA SER A 62 -3.18 -1.44 15.41
C SER A 62 -4.43 -1.78 16.22
N LYS A 63 -4.47 -1.35 17.48
CA LYS A 63 -5.67 -1.53 18.32
C LYS A 63 -6.90 -0.77 17.79
N LYS A 64 -6.68 0.36 17.11
CA LYS A 64 -7.77 1.25 16.63
C LYS A 64 -8.06 1.05 15.15
N ASN A 65 -7.00 0.95 14.34
CA ASN A 65 -7.09 1.01 12.89
C ASN A 65 -6.27 -0.11 12.23
N GLU A 66 -6.63 -0.45 11.00
CA GLU A 66 -5.86 -1.33 10.12
C GLU A 66 -5.50 -0.57 8.85
N ILE A 67 -4.24 -0.69 8.42
CA ILE A 67 -3.72 -0.09 7.20
C ILE A 67 -3.25 -1.21 6.28
N MET A 68 -3.74 -1.18 5.06
CA MET A 68 -3.42 -2.13 4.00
C MET A 68 -2.73 -1.36 2.87
N VAL A 69 -1.54 -1.81 2.47
CA VAL A 69 -0.69 -1.13 1.49
C VAL A 69 -0.31 -2.13 0.40
N ALA A 70 -0.57 -1.76 -0.84
CA ALA A 70 -0.13 -2.48 -2.03
C ALA A 70 0.86 -1.56 -2.78
N PRO A 71 2.18 -1.80 -2.71
CA PRO A 71 3.19 -0.96 -3.36
C PRO A 71 3.25 -1.14 -4.88
N ASP A 72 2.61 -2.16 -5.42
CA ASP A 72 2.60 -2.47 -6.84
C ASP A 72 1.17 -2.67 -7.34
N LEU A 73 0.74 -1.87 -8.32
CA LEU A 73 -0.51 -2.09 -9.05
C LEU A 73 -0.22 -3.00 -10.24
N LEU A 74 0.25 -4.22 -10.00
CA LEU A 74 0.09 -5.29 -10.98
C LEU A 74 -1.33 -5.86 -10.87
N VAL A 75 -2.32 -5.02 -11.16
CA VAL A 75 -3.59 -5.50 -11.71
C VAL A 75 -3.32 -5.73 -13.20
N GLU A 76 -2.64 -6.84 -13.52
CA GLU A 76 -2.89 -7.65 -14.71
C GLU A 76 -2.27 -9.04 -14.51
N LYS A 77 -3.08 -9.98 -14.00
CA LYS A 77 -3.10 -11.32 -14.60
C LYS A 77 -4.53 -11.70 -14.97
N PRO A 78 -4.95 -11.43 -16.22
CA PRO A 78 -5.91 -12.25 -16.91
C PRO A 78 -5.18 -13.01 -18.02
N HIS A 79 -4.26 -13.93 -17.69
CA HIS A 79 -3.70 -14.88 -18.67
C HIS A 79 -3.45 -16.23 -18.03
N SER A 80 -4.54 -16.86 -17.59
CA SER A 80 -4.64 -18.32 -17.55
C SER A 80 -6.08 -18.69 -17.90
N LEU A 81 -6.43 -18.71 -19.18
CA LEU A 81 -7.61 -19.39 -19.73
C LEU A 81 -7.64 -19.27 -21.27
N ILE A 82 -6.61 -19.77 -21.97
CA ILE A 82 -6.79 -20.42 -23.28
C ILE A 82 -5.73 -21.52 -23.43
N ARG A 83 -6.00 -22.69 -22.83
CA ARG A 83 -5.77 -23.98 -23.48
C ARG A 83 -6.71 -25.01 -22.86
#